data_AF-A0A2P6N0B3-F1
#
_entry.id   AF-A0A2P6N0B3-F1
#
_cell.length_a   1.000
_cell.length_b   1.000
_cell.length_c   1.000
_cell.angle_alpha   90.00
_cell.angle_beta   90.00
_cell.angle_gamma   90.00
#
_symmetry.space_group_name_H-M   'P 1'
#
loop_
_entity.id
_entity.type
_entity.pdbx_description
1 polymer ?
#
loop_
_entity_poly.entity_id
_entity_poly.type
_entity_poly.pdbx_seq_one_letter_code
_entity_poly.pdbx_strand_id
1 'polypeptide(L)' 'MQVSGPEKGAFPLDHFHECSEQMKKYMQCLKVNENHPSRCKEESKAYLGCRMDKELMAKEEWKHLGFEEDDKEKK' A
#
# COMPACT_ATOMS: atom_id res chain seq x y z
N MET A 1 33.23 19.97 5.83
CA MET A 1 32.47 18.71 6.02
C MET A 1 31.17 18.82 5.25
N GLN A 2 31.12 18.23 4.05
CA GLN A 2 29.91 18.17 3.24
C GLN A 2 29.42 16.72 3.32
N VAL A 3 28.28 16.48 3.98
CA VAL A 3 27.61 15.20 3.92
C VAL A 3 26.96 15.12 2.54
N SER A 4 27.58 14.38 1.62
CA SER A 4 26.99 14.01 0.35
C SER A 4 25.72 13.21 0.65
N GLY A 5 24.56 13.82 0.43
CA GLY A 5 23.27 13.12 0.50
C GLY A 5 23.26 11.97 -0.51
N PRO A 6 22.58 10.85 -0.20
CA PRO A 6 22.58 9.70 -1.09
C PRO A 6 21.95 10.05 -2.44
N GLU A 7 22.78 9.97 -3.46
CA GLU A 7 22.60 10.17 -4.90
C GLU A 7 21.66 9.17 -5.61
N LYS A 8 20.75 8.56 -4.86
CA LYS A 8 19.67 7.74 -5.41
C LYS A 8 18.40 8.32 -4.83
N GLY A 9 17.69 9.09 -5.66
CA GLY A 9 16.55 9.91 -5.28
C GLY A 9 15.82 9.34 -4.09
N ALA A 10 15.79 10.12 -3.00
CA ALA A 10 14.68 10.05 -2.06
C ALA A 10 13.47 10.32 -2.93
N PHE A 11 12.92 9.25 -3.49
CA PHE A 11 11.67 9.27 -4.22
C PHE A 11 10.75 10.04 -3.27
N PRO A 12 10.14 11.15 -3.68
CA PRO A 12 9.13 11.82 -2.87
C PRO A 12 7.88 10.94 -2.86
N LEU A 13 8.03 9.67 -2.49
CA LEU A 13 7.00 8.65 -2.36
C LEU A 13 6.20 8.86 -1.09
N ASP A 14 6.57 9.82 -0.25
CA ASP A 14 5.83 10.14 0.95
C ASP A 14 6.15 11.59 1.43
N HIS A 15 5.44 12.57 0.86
CA HIS A 15 5.59 13.97 1.27
C HIS A 15 4.76 14.30 2.54
N PHE A 16 3.78 13.46 2.91
CA PHE A 16 2.85 13.78 4.01
C PHE A 16 2.33 12.59 4.84
N HIS A 17 2.85 11.36 4.69
CA HIS A 17 2.36 10.20 5.44
C HIS A 17 0.83 9.98 5.30
N GLU A 18 0.23 10.41 4.20
CA GLU A 18 -1.23 10.49 4.06
C GLU A 18 -1.90 9.12 4.08
N CYS A 19 -1.17 8.08 3.65
CA CYS A 19 -1.62 6.69 3.68
C CYS A 19 -0.85 5.82 4.70
N SER A 20 -0.12 6.46 5.63
CA SER A 20 0.75 5.77 6.58
C SER A 20 -0.02 4.96 7.64
N GLU A 21 -1.25 5.38 7.98
CA GLU A 21 -2.11 4.64 8.91
C GLU A 21 -2.56 3.30 8.30
N GLN A 22 -2.98 3.31 7.04
CA GLN A 22 -3.37 2.12 6.29
C GLN A 22 -2.16 1.21 6.05
N MET A 23 -1.00 1.80 5.73
CA MET A 23 0.27 1.07 5.61
C MET A 23 0.63 0.35 6.91
N LYS A 24 0.52 1.02 8.07
CA LYS A 24 0.80 0.41 9.38
C LYS A 24 -0.14 -0.74 9.67
N LYS A 25 -1.43 -0.60 9.38
CA LYS A 25 -2.42 -1.68 9.52
C LYS A 25 -2.07 -2.87 8.62
N TYR A 26 -1.73 -2.62 7.36
CA TYR A 26 -1.30 -3.67 6.43
C TYR A 26 -0.03 -4.38 6.91
N MET A 27 1.00 -3.62 7.30
CA MET A 27 2.25 -4.15 7.87
C MET A 27 2.00 -4.97 9.14
N GLN A 28 1.11 -4.51 10.03
CA GLN A 28 0.72 -5.24 11.22
C GLN A 28 0.04 -6.56 10.85
N CYS A 29 -0.89 -6.53 9.91
CA CYS A 29 -1.56 -7.74 9.43
C CYS A 29 -0.59 -8.73 8.82
N LEU A 30 0.32 -8.29 7.95
CA LEU A 30 1.37 -9.14 7.39
C LEU A 30 2.18 -9.77 8.52
N LYS A 31 2.58 -8.99 9.52
CA LYS A 31 3.37 -9.51 10.65
C LYS A 31 2.62 -10.57 11.47
N VAL A 32 1.31 -10.42 11.64
CA VAL A 32 0.45 -11.40 12.34
C VAL A 32 0.20 -12.65 11.50
N ASN A 33 0.10 -12.49 10.19
CA ASN A 33 -0.21 -13.55 9.23
C ASN A 33 1.05 -14.04 8.49
N GLU A 34 2.24 -14.01 9.10
CA GLU A 34 3.49 -14.54 8.52
C GLU A 34 3.82 -14.05 7.09
N ASN A 35 3.50 -12.80 6.80
CA ASN A 35 3.63 -12.15 5.49
C ASN A 35 2.75 -12.79 4.41
N HIS A 36 1.57 -13.31 4.76
CA HIS A 36 0.57 -13.77 3.80
C HIS A 36 -0.34 -12.61 3.34
N PRO A 37 -0.07 -11.97 2.18
CA PRO A 37 -0.88 -10.86 1.70
C PRO A 37 -2.33 -11.25 1.41
N SER A 38 -2.57 -12.53 1.10
CA SER A 38 -3.91 -13.07 0.86
C SER A 38 -4.86 -12.93 2.05
N ARG A 39 -4.33 -12.89 3.29
CA ARG A 39 -5.11 -12.68 4.51
C ARG A 39 -5.34 -11.21 4.84
N CYS A 40 -4.51 -10.32 4.28
CA CYS A 40 -4.50 -8.88 4.53
C CYS A 40 -5.03 -8.09 3.33
N LYS A 41 -5.92 -8.70 2.53
CA LYS A 41 -6.46 -8.09 1.32
C LYS A 41 -7.21 -6.80 1.63
N GLU A 42 -7.97 -6.76 2.73
CA GLU A 42 -8.71 -5.56 3.14
C GLU A 42 -7.78 -4.39 3.47
N GLU A 43 -6.76 -4.61 4.32
CA GLU A 43 -5.80 -3.55 4.64
C GLU A 43 -4.98 -3.12 3.43
N SER A 44 -4.62 -4.05 2.55
CA SER A 44 -3.89 -3.73 1.32
C SER A 44 -4.74 -2.91 0.36
N LYS A 45 -6.02 -3.25 0.20
CA LYS A 45 -6.97 -2.52 -0.65
C LYS A 45 -7.18 -1.10 -0.12
N ALA A 46 -7.31 -0.93 1.19
CA ALA A 46 -7.39 0.38 1.82
C ALA A 46 -6.10 1.21 1.61
N TYR A 47 -4.94 0.57 1.75
CA TYR A 47 -3.64 1.23 1.54
C TYR A 47 -3.46 1.66 0.07
N LEU A 48 -3.72 0.77 -0.88
CA LEU A 48 -3.62 1.06 -2.31
C LEU A 48 -4.69 2.05 -2.77
N GLY A 49 -5.91 1.97 -2.23
CA GLY A 49 -6.99 2.91 -2.53
C GLY A 49 -6.63 4.34 -2.13
N CYS A 50 -6.04 4.51 -0.95
CA CYS A 50 -5.53 5.82 -0.52
C CYS A 50 -4.43 6.34 -1.47
N ARG A 51 -3.54 5.46 -1.96
CA ARG A 51 -2.50 5.86 -2.93
C ARG A 51 -3.07 6.22 -4.30
N MET A 52 -4.11 5.54 -4.75
CA MET A 52 -4.81 5.87 -6.00
C MET A 52 -5.61 7.19 -5.89
N ASP A 53 -6.21 7.46 -4.74
CA ASP A 53 -6.97 8.70 -4.47
C ASP A 53 -6.05 9.92 -4.46
N LYS A 54 -4.88 9.78 -3.84
CA LYS A 54 -3.85 10.81 -3.76
C LYS A 54 -2.97 10.93 -5.00
N GLU A 55 -3.31 10.21 -6.08
CA GLU A 55 -2.53 10.17 -7.33
C GLU A 55 -1.05 9.77 -7.10
N LEU A 56 -0.76 9.07 -5.99
CA LEU A 56 0.56 8.53 -5.62
C LEU A 56 0.87 7.20 -6.34
N MET A 57 -0.11 6.66 -7.06
CA MET A 57 -0.01 5.47 -7.89
C MET A 57 -0.95 5.63 -9.09
N ALA A 58 -0.56 5.08 -10.25
CA ALA A 58 -1.46 5.01 -11.40
C ALA A 58 -2.70 4.20 -11.00
N LYS A 59 -3.89 4.69 -11.36
CA LYS A 59 -5.14 3.94 -11.17
C LYS A 59 -5.10 2.70 -12.05
N GLU A 60 -4.89 1.56 -11.41
CA GLU A 60 -4.94 0.24 -12.02
C GLU A 60 -6.15 -0.53 -11.51
N GLU A 61 -6.65 -1.47 -12.32
CA GLU A 61 -7.73 -2.33 -11.88
C GLU A 61 -7.26 -3.26 -10.75
N TRP A 62 -8.09 -3.41 -9.73
CA TRP A 62 -7.86 -4.29 -8.57
C TRP A 62 -7.41 -5.70 -8.96
N LYS A 63 -7.89 -6.21 -10.10
CA LYS A 63 -7.52 -7.51 -10.66
C LYS A 63 -6.03 -7.61 -10.97
N HIS A 64 -5.44 -6.57 -11.56
CA HIS A 64 -4.01 -6.55 -11.91
C HIS A 64 -3.12 -6.48 -10.67
N LEU A 65 -3.66 -5.92 -9.58
CA LEU A 65 -2.97 -5.82 -8.30
C LEU A 65 -3.14 -7.07 -7.42
N GLY A 66 -3.72 -8.16 -7.94
CA GLY A 66 -3.93 -9.40 -7.21
C GLY A 66 -5.11 -9.35 -6.22
N PHE A 67 -5.95 -8.31 -6.30
CA PHE A 67 -7.25 -8.22 -5.64
C PHE A 67 -8.36 -8.71 -6.57
N GLU A 68 -8.09 -9.81 -7.28
CA GLU A 68 -9.18 -10.63 -7.79
C GLU A 68 -9.91 -11.21 -6.58
N GLU A 69 -10.90 -10.45 -6.12
CA GLU A 69 -11.97 -10.94 -5.28
C GLU A 69 -12.87 -11.76 -6.21
N ASP A 70 -12.81 -13.09 -6.10
CA ASP A 70 -14.01 -13.89 -6.33
C ASP A 70 -15.10 -13.22 -5.48
N ASP A 71 -16.09 -12.65 -6.16
CA ASP A 71 -17.30 -12.06 -5.58
C ASP A 71 -18.01 -13.12 -4.75
N LYS A 72 -17.53 -13.32 -3.52
CA LYS A 72 -18.12 -14.15 -2.50
C LYS A 72 -18.02 -13.44 -1.18
N GLU A 73 -18.93 -12.49 -1.02
CA GLU A 73 -20.00 -12.50 -0.01
C GLU A 73 -20.29 -11.06 0.45
N LYS A 74 -21.23 -10.40 -0.24
CA LYS A 74 -22.65 -10.15 0.14
C LYS A 74 -22.83 -8.96 1.10
N LYS A 75 -23.59 -7.94 0.68
CA LYS A 75 -25.07 -7.83 0.81
C LYS A 75 -25.52 -7.80 2.26
#